data_AF-A0A2P8DA43-F1
#
_entry.id   AF-A0A2P8DA43-F1
#
_cell.length_a   1.000
_cell.length_b   1.000
_cell.length_c   1.000
_cell.angle_alpha   90.00
_cell.angle_beta   90.00
_cell.angle_gamma   90.00
#
_symmetry.space_group_name_H-M   'P 1'
#
loop_
_entity.id
_entity.type
_entity.pdbx_description
1 polymer ?
#
loop_
_entity_poly.entity_id
_entity_poly.type
_entity_poly.pdbx_seq_one_letter_code
_entity_poly.pdbx_strand_id
1 'polypeptide(L)'
;MTATDQDMPCPAQGLLKMLSGKWKPEIFRLAADAPVRFSGLLRQLKGSNKQSLSVALNELEASGLLEKVVLRQKPLHIAYYLTGKGAALVPVMQQLDQLS
;
A
#
# COMPACT_ATOMS: atom_id res chain seq x y z
N MET A 1 24.55 -35.41 -9.83
CA MET A 1 23.65 -35.26 -8.67
C MET A 1 24.03 -34.00 -7.92
N THR A 2 23.48 -32.85 -8.34
CA THR A 2 23.40 -31.62 -7.53
C THR A 2 22.28 -30.80 -8.17
N ALA A 3 21.04 -31.02 -7.71
CA ALA A 3 19.97 -30.07 -7.97
C ALA A 3 20.24 -28.88 -7.05
N THR A 4 20.67 -27.76 -7.63
CA THR A 4 20.81 -26.50 -6.92
C THR A 4 19.40 -25.98 -6.63
N ASP A 5 19.00 -26.03 -5.36
CA ASP A 5 17.75 -25.46 -4.84
C ASP A 5 17.89 -23.92 -4.76
N GLN A 6 18.09 -23.27 -5.92
CA GLN A 6 18.48 -21.86 -6.04
C GLN A 6 17.61 -21.07 -7.01
N ASP A 7 16.29 -21.29 -7.02
CA ASP A 7 15.38 -20.44 -7.81
C ASP A 7 13.95 -20.37 -7.25
N MET A 8 13.78 -20.56 -5.92
CA MET A 8 12.51 -20.21 -5.29
C MET A 8 12.60 -18.76 -4.80
N PRO A 9 11.95 -17.77 -5.47
CA PRO A 9 11.99 -16.39 -5.02
C PRO A 9 11.44 -16.34 -3.59
N CYS A 10 12.26 -15.80 -2.68
CA CYS A 10 11.89 -15.67 -1.28
C CYS A 10 10.50 -15.02 -1.17
N PRO A 11 9.48 -15.65 -0.55
CA PRO A 11 8.13 -15.09 -0.50
C PRO A 11 8.08 -13.67 0.06
N ALA A 12 8.99 -13.33 0.99
CA ALA A 12 9.16 -11.99 1.53
C ALA A 12 9.58 -10.96 0.48
N GLN A 13 10.36 -11.35 -0.54
CA GLN A 13 10.77 -10.48 -1.63
C GLN A 13 9.56 -9.96 -2.42
N GLY A 14 8.54 -10.80 -2.62
CA GLY A 14 7.29 -10.38 -3.26
C GLY A 14 6.55 -9.32 -2.46
N LEU A 15 6.43 -9.52 -1.14
CA LEU A 15 5.80 -8.55 -0.23
C LEU A 15 6.53 -7.21 -0.20
N LEU A 16 7.87 -7.26 -0.04
CA LEU A 16 8.71 -6.06 -0.06
C LEU A 16 8.57 -5.32 -1.39
N LYS A 17 8.50 -6.03 -2.53
CA LYS A 17 8.30 -5.42 -3.84
C LYS A 17 6.94 -4.72 -3.96
N MET A 18 5.87 -5.30 -3.39
CA MET A 18 4.54 -4.69 -3.40
C MET A 18 4.55 -3.32 -2.71
N LEU A 19 5.20 -3.23 -1.55
CA LEU A 19 5.33 -2.00 -0.77
C LEU A 19 6.45 -1.07 -1.25
N SER A 20 7.43 -1.57 -2.00
CA SER A 20 8.57 -0.76 -2.49
C SER A 20 8.14 0.32 -3.47
N GLY A 21 8.43 1.59 -3.17
CA GLY A 21 8.12 2.71 -4.04
C GLY A 21 8.03 4.01 -3.25
N LYS A 22 8.17 5.15 -3.93
CA LYS A 22 8.29 6.46 -3.28
C LYS A 22 7.15 6.78 -2.30
N TRP A 23 5.92 6.42 -2.66
CA TRP A 23 4.72 6.78 -1.87
C TRP A 23 4.01 5.59 -1.25
N LYS A 24 4.30 4.36 -1.69
CA LYS A 24 3.52 3.18 -1.29
C LYS A 24 3.62 2.85 0.20
N PRO A 25 4.81 2.85 0.85
CA PRO A 25 4.90 2.60 2.29
C PRO A 25 4.12 3.64 3.10
N GLU A 26 4.23 4.91 2.73
CA GLU A 26 3.58 5.99 3.46
C GLU A 26 2.06 6.02 3.23
N ILE A 27 1.57 5.76 2.01
CA ILE A 27 0.13 5.58 1.75
C ILE A 27 -0.40 4.39 2.56
N PHE A 28 0.31 3.27 2.57
CA PHE A 28 -0.08 2.07 3.31
C PHE A 28 -0.13 2.34 4.82
N ARG A 29 0.89 3.03 5.37
CA ARG A 29 0.93 3.45 6.77
C ARG A 29 -0.28 4.31 7.14
N LEU A 30 -0.60 5.31 6.33
CA LEU A 30 -1.78 6.15 6.55
C LEU A 30 -3.10 5.36 6.45
N ALA A 31 -3.18 4.41 5.53
CA ALA A 31 -4.35 3.55 5.35
C ALA A 31 -4.55 2.53 6.49
N ALA A 32 -3.49 2.21 7.24
CA ALA A 32 -3.56 1.37 8.43
C ALA A 32 -4.30 2.05 9.59
N ASP A 33 -4.18 3.37 9.70
CA ASP A 33 -4.86 4.15 10.74
C ASP A 33 -6.32 4.44 10.38
N ALA A 34 -6.56 4.86 9.12
CA ALA A 34 -7.90 5.20 8.65
C ALA A 34 -8.00 5.16 7.11
N PRO A 35 -9.22 5.04 6.55
CA PRO A 35 -9.41 5.09 5.10
C PRO A 35 -8.89 6.39 4.51
N VAL A 36 -8.04 6.30 3.49
CA VAL A 36 -7.39 7.46 2.88
C VAL A 36 -8.15 7.96 1.66
N ARG A 37 -8.06 9.27 1.39
CA ARG A 37 -8.65 9.89 0.20
C ARG A 37 -7.56 10.52 -0.65
N PHE A 38 -7.72 10.48 -1.97
CA PHE A 38 -6.73 11.03 -2.91
C PHE A 38 -6.36 12.49 -2.61
N SER A 39 -7.35 13.35 -2.35
CA SER A 39 -7.12 14.76 -2.01
C SER A 39 -6.42 14.93 -0.66
N GLY A 40 -6.69 14.06 0.31
CA GLY A 40 -5.99 14.04 1.59
C GLY A 40 -4.52 13.66 1.42
N LEU A 41 -4.25 12.63 0.63
CA LEU A 41 -2.89 12.18 0.31
C LEU A 41 -2.08 13.27 -0.39
N LEU A 42 -2.65 13.97 -1.37
CA LEU A 42 -1.98 15.12 -2.02
C LEU A 42 -1.54 16.21 -1.04
N ARG A 43 -2.31 16.43 0.03
CA ARG A 43 -2.01 17.46 1.04
C ARG A 43 -1.00 16.97 2.09
N GLN A 44 -1.11 15.71 2.50
CA GLN A 44 -0.24 15.12 3.54
C GLN A 44 1.14 14.78 2.98
N LEU A 45 1.20 14.24 1.76
CA LEU A 45 2.43 13.83 1.09
C LEU A 45 3.03 15.00 0.30
N LYS A 46 3.65 15.93 1.03
CA LYS A 46 4.31 17.11 0.43
C LYS A 46 5.33 16.68 -0.63
N GLY A 47 5.25 17.27 -1.82
CA GLY A 47 6.11 16.93 -2.96
C GLY A 47 5.59 15.76 -3.82
N SER A 48 4.46 15.16 -3.46
CA SER A 48 3.71 14.28 -4.35
C SER A 48 2.97 15.09 -5.42
N ASN A 49 2.65 14.44 -6.54
CA ASN A 49 1.82 15.01 -7.59
C ASN A 49 0.70 14.02 -7.94
N LYS A 50 -0.31 14.50 -8.69
CA LYS A 50 -1.49 13.69 -9.04
C LYS A 50 -1.12 12.37 -9.72
N GLN A 51 -0.14 12.41 -10.64
CA GLN A 51 0.28 11.25 -11.40
C GLN A 51 0.96 10.20 -10.51
N SER A 52 1.95 10.60 -9.73
CA SER A 52 2.71 9.70 -8.85
C SER A 52 1.85 9.05 -7.76
N LEU A 53 0.87 9.77 -7.21
CA LEU A 53 -0.10 9.18 -6.27
C LEU A 53 -1.08 8.23 -6.97
N SER A 54 -1.56 8.58 -8.16
CA SER A 54 -2.45 7.71 -8.94
C SER A 54 -1.76 6.38 -9.26
N VAL A 55 -0.50 6.43 -9.70
CA VAL A 55 0.32 5.23 -9.95
C VAL A 55 0.47 4.40 -8.67
N ALA A 56 0.88 5.03 -7.56
CA ALA A 56 1.08 4.32 -6.30
C ALA A 56 -0.22 3.66 -5.77
N LEU A 57 -1.35 4.36 -5.84
CA LEU A 57 -2.65 3.81 -5.44
C LEU A 57 -3.08 2.66 -6.35
N ASN A 58 -2.94 2.80 -7.67
CA ASN A 58 -3.26 1.72 -8.61
C ASN A 58 -2.39 0.47 -8.38
N GLU A 59 -1.09 0.63 -8.05
CA GLU A 59 -0.22 -0.49 -7.71
C GLU A 59 -0.61 -1.17 -6.38
N LEU A 60 -1.01 -0.39 -5.38
CA LEU A 60 -1.50 -0.92 -4.10
C LEU A 60 -2.86 -1.63 -4.26
N GLU A 61 -3.74 -1.12 -5.11
CA GLU A 61 -4.98 -1.80 -5.49
C GLU A 61 -4.68 -3.10 -6.25
N ALA A 62 -3.80 -3.07 -7.26
CA ALA A 62 -3.45 -4.23 -8.08
C ALA A 62 -2.74 -5.34 -7.28
N SER A 63 -1.98 -4.97 -6.25
CA SER A 63 -1.36 -5.94 -5.32
C SER A 63 -2.34 -6.49 -4.29
N GLY A 64 -3.59 -6.01 -4.29
CA GLY A 64 -4.64 -6.41 -3.37
C GLY A 64 -4.39 -5.94 -1.94
N LEU A 65 -3.62 -4.87 -1.74
CA LEU A 65 -3.39 -4.29 -0.41
C LEU A 65 -4.41 -3.21 -0.07
N LEU A 66 -4.87 -2.48 -1.09
CA LEU A 66 -5.96 -1.50 -0.97
C LEU A 66 -7.15 -1.88 -1.85
N GLU A 67 -8.32 -1.41 -1.46
CA GLU A 67 -9.52 -1.39 -2.30
C GLU A 67 -10.10 0.02 -2.39
N LYS A 68 -10.54 0.41 -3.60
CA LYS A 68 -11.19 1.69 -3.84
C LYS A 68 -12.70 1.57 -3.67
N VAL A 69 -13.24 2.30 -2.70
CA VAL A 69 -14.67 2.31 -2.38
C VAL A 69 -15.29 3.65 -2.76
N VAL A 70 -16.38 3.58 -3.53
CA VAL A 70 -17.19 4.76 -3.89
C VAL A 70 -18.32 4.91 -2.88
N LEU A 71 -18.17 5.88 -1.98
CA LEU A 71 -19.14 6.14 -0.92
C LEU A 71 -20.26 7.03 -1.47
N ARG A 72 -21.42 6.42 -1.74
CA ARG A 72 -22.59 7.04 -2.37
C ARG A 72 -23.39 7.99 -1.46
N GLN A 73 -22.87 8.32 -0.28
CA GLN A 73 -23.44 9.36 0.59
C GLN A 73 -23.18 10.75 0.00
N LYS A 74 -24.05 11.74 0.29
CA LYS A 74 -23.76 13.14 -0.07
C LYS A 74 -22.76 13.74 0.94
N PRO A 75 -21.68 14.41 0.48
CA PRO A 75 -21.19 14.48 -0.90
C PRO A 75 -20.51 13.17 -1.34
N LEU A 76 -20.72 12.79 -2.61
CA LEU A 76 -20.13 11.60 -3.21
C LEU A 76 -18.61 11.70 -3.14
N HIS A 77 -17.95 10.69 -2.58
CA HIS A 77 -16.50 10.69 -2.50
C HIS A 77 -15.92 9.28 -2.61
N ILE A 78 -14.62 9.24 -2.91
CA ILE A 78 -13.84 8.01 -3.05
C ILE A 78 -12.88 7.92 -1.88
N ALA A 79 -12.83 6.76 -1.25
CA ALA A 79 -11.87 6.43 -0.21
C ALA A 79 -11.23 5.07 -0.50
N TYR A 80 -10.02 4.88 -0.01
CA TYR A 80 -9.22 3.67 -0.15
C TYR A 80 -9.11 3.02 1.22
N TYR A 81 -9.42 1.74 1.27
CA TYR A 81 -9.42 0.93 2.48
C TYR A 81 -8.36 -0.16 2.35
N LEU A 82 -7.78 -0.59 3.47
CA LEU A 82 -7.01 -1.82 3.48
C LEU A 82 -7.94 -3.00 3.19
N THR A 83 -7.50 -3.90 2.33
CA THR A 83 -8.14 -5.21 2.16
C THR A 83 -7.79 -6.11 3.36
N GLY A 84 -8.38 -7.31 3.43
CA GLY A 84 -7.95 -8.32 4.41
C GLY A 84 -6.46 -8.68 4.31
N LYS A 85 -5.91 -8.74 3.08
CA LYS A 85 -4.47 -8.96 2.87
C LYS A 85 -3.65 -7.76 3.35
N GLY A 86 -4.10 -6.55 3.07
CA GLY A 86 -3.48 -5.32 3.57
C GLY A 86 -3.46 -5.27 5.10
N ALA A 87 -4.58 -5.53 5.75
CA ALA A 87 -4.70 -5.57 7.21
C ALA A 87 -3.77 -6.60 7.85
N ALA A 88 -3.65 -7.81 7.26
CA ALA A 88 -2.73 -8.84 7.75
C ALA A 88 -1.24 -8.44 7.67
N LEU A 89 -0.89 -7.47 6.81
CA LEU A 89 0.48 -6.99 6.64
C LEU A 89 0.83 -5.82 7.59
N VAL A 90 -0.16 -5.19 8.21
CA VAL A 90 0.04 -4.07 9.15
C VAL A 90 0.97 -4.44 10.32
N PRO A 91 0.80 -5.57 11.02
CA PRO A 91 1.70 -5.93 12.13
C PRO A 91 3.16 -6.08 11.69
N VAL A 92 3.40 -6.61 10.48
CA VAL A 92 4.74 -6.77 9.92
C VAL A 92 5.38 -5.40 9.66
N MET A 93 4.63 -4.46 9.10
CA MET A 93 5.10 -3.08 8.90
C MET A 93 5.44 -2.40 10.24
N GLN A 94 4.61 -2.58 11.27
CA GLN A 94 4.86 -2.04 12.61
C GLN A 94 6.12 -2.62 13.26
N GLN A 95 6.48 -3.87 12.95
CA GLN A 95 7.75 -4.45 13.39
C GLN A 95 8.94 -3.85 12.65
N LEU A 96 8.81 -3.55 11.35
CA LEU A 96 9.86 -2.88 10.58
C LEU A 96 10.12 -1.46 11.09
N ASP A 97 9.06 -0.72 11.45
CA ASP A 97 9.17 0.63 12.01
C ASP A 97 9.94 0.66 13.35
N GLN A 98 9.98 -0.46 14.08
CA GLN A 98 10.76 -0.57 15.34
C GLN A 98 12.26 -0.82 15.10
N LEU A 99 12.66 -1.17 13.87
CA LEU A 99 14.05 -1.46 13.50
C LEU A 99 14.80 -0.24 12.96
N SER A 100 14.09 0.87 12.70
CA SER A 100 14.63 2.14 12.23
C SER A 100 14.85 3.12 13.37
#